data_AF-A0A6C0IP61-F1
#
_entry.id   AF-A0A6C0IP61-F1
#
_cell.length_a   1.000
_cell.length_b   1.000
_cell.length_c   1.000
_cell.angle_alpha   90.00
_cell.angle_beta   90.00
_cell.angle_gamma   90.00
#
_symmetry.space_group_name_H-M   'P 1'
#
loop_
_entity.id
_entity.type
_entity.pdbx_description
1 polymer ?
#
loop_
_entity_poly.entity_id
_entity_poly.type
_entity_poly.pdbx_seq_one_letter_code
_entity_poly.pdbx_strand_id
1 'polypeptide(L)'
;MIESIIKETPEKVEAYEAITKYPLPERIVTYRYKQNQPRSPTNFNDLVTLNLHELIPNILLGKHVGKTDEEIETWIKATDMYGKLVMTEFQDKCAEHLRLFHMIREEDARRTRFVPEKVALLPIDIQLVILEYLPCDTRLLLLETKYPDTKKNMQKWKVDGLKKFYRTTVHDSVKTIREDYARTCLTIHDFKLSITKKGDYINEIFKVIDMYKNAVPRNIEKYHSYKKQAMKLFMSIVHINHVINKPKKKTPQNKEST
;
A
#
# COMPACT_ATOMS: atom_id res chain seq x y z
N MET A 1 9.83 1.81 6.25
CA MET A 1 10.93 1.19 5.51
C MET A 1 10.37 0.51 4.28
N ILE A 2 10.19 1.26 3.18
CA ILE A 2 10.41 0.82 1.78
C ILE A 2 10.65 2.13 1.01
N GLU A 3 11.75 2.82 1.29
CA GLU A 3 12.29 3.72 0.27
C GLU A 3 13.00 2.83 -0.74
N SER A 4 12.26 2.24 -1.68
CA SER A 4 12.89 1.73 -2.90
C SER A 4 13.13 2.95 -3.79
N ILE A 5 14.11 3.76 -3.41
CA ILE A 5 14.83 4.56 -4.39
C ILE A 5 15.33 3.50 -5.38
N ILE A 6 14.79 3.54 -6.60
CA ILE A 6 15.36 2.83 -7.74
C ILE A 6 16.72 3.49 -7.95
N LYS A 7 17.70 3.10 -7.13
CA LYS A 7 19.05 3.61 -7.19
C LYS A 7 19.79 2.65 -8.08
N GLU A 8 19.92 3.04 -9.33
CA GLU A 8 20.70 2.29 -10.29
C GLU A 8 22.12 2.13 -9.75
N THR A 9 22.71 0.94 -9.92
CA THR A 9 24.09 0.72 -9.52
C THR A 9 24.98 1.60 -10.41
N PRO A 10 26.00 2.29 -9.83
CA PRO A 10 26.94 3.10 -10.61
C PRO A 10 27.54 2.31 -11.78
N GLU A 11 27.88 1.04 -11.56
CA GLU A 11 28.41 0.13 -12.58
C GLU A 11 27.46 -0.08 -13.77
N LYS A 12 26.14 -0.16 -13.54
CA LYS A 12 25.18 -0.28 -14.63
C LYS A 12 25.05 1.00 -15.43
N VAL A 13 25.07 2.16 -14.75
CA VAL A 13 25.02 3.47 -15.40
C VAL A 13 26.25 3.66 -16.30
N GLU A 14 27.43 3.37 -15.78
CA GLU A 14 28.69 3.41 -16.54
C GLU A 14 28.68 2.45 -17.73
N ALA A 15 28.17 1.21 -17.55
CA ALA A 15 28.03 0.25 -18.63
C ALA A 15 27.03 0.73 -19.71
N TYR A 16 25.95 1.40 -19.32
CA TYR A 16 25.00 1.99 -20.25
C TYR A 16 25.63 3.15 -21.03
N GLU A 17 26.35 4.06 -20.37
CA GLU A 17 27.09 5.15 -21.01
C GLU A 17 28.18 4.66 -21.97
N ALA A 18 28.75 3.49 -21.72
CA ALA A 18 29.72 2.88 -22.64
C ALA A 18 29.06 2.44 -23.96
N ILE A 19 27.83 1.92 -23.91
CA ILE A 19 27.13 1.45 -25.12
C ILE A 19 26.45 2.58 -25.91
N THR A 20 26.15 3.74 -25.30
CA THR A 20 25.58 4.90 -26.02
C THR A 20 26.55 5.55 -27.02
N LYS A 21 27.84 5.20 -26.96
CA LYS A 21 28.87 5.63 -27.93
C LYS A 21 28.75 4.93 -29.29
N TYR A 22 27.93 3.89 -29.38
CA TYR A 22 27.67 3.13 -30.59
C TYR A 22 26.27 3.42 -31.12
N PRO A 23 25.97 3.10 -32.40
CA PRO A 23 24.63 3.30 -32.96
C PRO A 23 23.58 2.53 -32.15
N LEU A 24 22.73 3.25 -31.43
CA LEU A 24 21.56 2.74 -30.72
C LEU A 24 20.27 3.29 -31.34
N PRO A 25 19.13 2.61 -31.18
CA PRO A 25 17.85 3.12 -31.63
C PRO A 25 17.51 4.44 -30.93
N GLU A 26 17.12 5.46 -31.70
CA GLU A 26 16.75 6.78 -31.16
C GLU A 26 15.47 6.74 -30.32
N ARG A 27 14.66 5.68 -30.44
CA ARG A 27 13.34 5.57 -29.81
C ARG A 27 13.12 4.17 -29.23
N ILE A 28 12.49 4.15 -28.06
CA ILE A 28 11.99 2.94 -27.41
C ILE A 28 10.96 2.27 -28.31
N VAL A 29 11.13 0.97 -28.57
CA VAL A 29 10.16 0.20 -29.35
C VAL A 29 8.96 -0.11 -28.46
N THR A 30 7.84 0.54 -28.79
CA THR A 30 6.57 0.46 -28.03
C THR A 30 5.52 -0.39 -28.73
N TYR A 31 5.76 -0.77 -29.99
CA TYR A 31 4.79 -1.50 -30.80
C TYR A 31 5.44 -2.65 -31.57
N ARG A 32 4.74 -3.78 -31.60
CA ARG A 32 5.09 -4.90 -32.46
C ARG A 32 4.72 -4.56 -33.90
N TYR A 33 5.69 -4.20 -34.74
CA TYR A 33 5.43 -4.07 -36.17
C TYR A 33 5.41 -5.46 -36.81
N LYS A 34 4.22 -5.97 -37.13
CA LYS A 34 4.06 -7.16 -37.96
C LYS A 34 3.42 -6.74 -39.28
N GLN A 35 4.18 -6.85 -40.37
CA GLN A 35 3.59 -6.76 -41.71
C GLN A 35 2.60 -7.92 -41.88
N ASN A 36 1.39 -7.62 -42.36
CA ASN A 36 0.35 -8.59 -42.73
C ASN A 36 -0.26 -9.45 -41.61
N GLN A 37 -0.23 -9.02 -40.34
CA GLN A 37 -1.02 -9.66 -39.26
C GLN A 37 -2.00 -8.66 -38.62
N PRO A 38 -3.17 -9.12 -38.15
CA PRO A 38 -4.08 -8.28 -37.38
C PRO A 38 -3.36 -7.69 -36.16
N ARG A 39 -3.61 -6.41 -35.88
CA ARG A 39 -3.01 -5.68 -34.74
C ARG A 39 -3.39 -6.36 -33.42
N SER A 40 -2.55 -7.26 -32.93
CA SER A 40 -2.63 -7.72 -31.54
C SER A 40 -2.06 -6.61 -30.62
N PRO A 41 -2.68 -6.34 -29.46
CA PRO A 41 -2.11 -5.42 -28.48
C PRO A 41 -0.71 -5.88 -28.06
N THR A 42 0.25 -4.94 -28.00
CA THR A 42 1.58 -5.21 -27.46
C THR A 42 1.44 -5.58 -25.99
N ASN A 43 1.92 -6.77 -25.61
CA ASN A 43 1.95 -7.18 -24.19
C ASN A 43 3.32 -6.87 -23.57
N PHE A 44 3.44 -7.08 -22.25
CA PHE A 44 4.67 -6.80 -21.52
C PHE A 44 5.87 -7.62 -22.04
N ASN A 45 5.67 -8.91 -22.36
CA ASN A 45 6.73 -9.76 -22.91
C ASN A 45 7.24 -9.25 -24.27
N ASP A 46 6.34 -8.74 -25.11
CA ASP A 46 6.71 -8.14 -26.40
C ASP A 46 7.58 -6.90 -26.17
N LEU A 47 7.26 -6.03 -25.21
CA LEU A 47 8.06 -4.86 -24.88
C LEU A 47 9.47 -5.24 -24.42
N VAL A 48 9.60 -6.22 -23.53
CA VAL A 48 10.93 -6.69 -23.07
C VAL A 48 11.73 -7.25 -24.24
N THR A 49 11.12 -8.13 -25.02
CA THR A 49 11.81 -8.82 -26.12
C THR A 49 12.27 -7.85 -27.21
N LEU A 50 11.40 -6.92 -27.62
CA LEU A 50 11.72 -5.94 -28.66
C LEU A 50 12.86 -5.02 -28.24
N ASN A 51 12.81 -4.48 -27.01
CA ASN A 51 13.85 -3.57 -26.56
C ASN A 51 15.19 -4.28 -26.29
N LEU A 52 15.19 -5.54 -25.87
CA LEU A 52 16.42 -6.33 -25.78
C LEU A 52 17.00 -6.66 -27.16
N HIS A 53 16.16 -6.93 -28.16
CA HIS A 53 16.62 -7.21 -29.52
C HIS A 53 17.28 -5.99 -30.16
N GLU A 54 16.72 -4.81 -29.95
CA GLU A 54 17.24 -3.54 -30.47
C GLU A 54 18.58 -3.11 -29.82
N LEU A 55 18.90 -3.63 -28.63
CA LEU A 55 20.22 -3.43 -28.01
C LEU A 55 21.32 -4.27 -28.66
N ILE A 56 20.98 -5.29 -29.46
CA ILE A 56 21.96 -6.17 -30.11
C ILE A 56 22.75 -5.35 -31.14
N PRO A 57 24.10 -5.37 -31.10
CA PRO A 57 24.94 -4.64 -32.04
C PRO A 57 24.65 -4.95 -33.50
N ASN A 58 24.27 -3.93 -34.27
CA ASN A 58 24.16 -4.03 -35.72
C ASN A 58 25.54 -3.82 -36.37
N ILE A 59 26.23 -4.94 -36.61
CA ILE A 59 27.60 -4.98 -37.16
C ILE A 59 27.68 -4.22 -38.51
N LEU A 60 26.71 -4.42 -39.40
CA LEU A 60 26.70 -3.78 -40.71
C LEU A 60 26.55 -2.25 -40.60
N LEU A 61 25.70 -1.78 -39.69
CA LEU A 61 25.54 -0.36 -39.41
C LEU A 61 26.84 0.22 -38.82
N GLY A 62 27.46 -0.50 -37.88
CA GLY A 62 28.76 -0.14 -37.31
C GLY A 62 29.83 0.07 -38.38
N LYS A 63 29.98 -0.88 -39.31
CA LYS A 63 30.91 -0.75 -40.44
C LYS A 63 30.54 0.41 -41.38
N HIS A 64 29.25 0.60 -41.66
CA HIS A 64 28.76 1.70 -42.50
C HIS A 64 29.11 3.09 -41.92
N VAL A 65 29.06 3.25 -40.60
CA VAL A 65 29.45 4.52 -39.93
C VAL A 65 30.95 4.61 -39.62
N GLY A 66 31.77 3.72 -40.18
CA GLY A 66 33.23 3.78 -40.13
C GLY A 66 33.87 3.21 -38.86
N LYS A 67 33.18 2.34 -38.11
CA LYS A 67 33.78 1.64 -36.96
C LYS A 67 34.75 0.54 -37.39
N THR A 68 35.87 0.40 -36.67
CA THR A 68 36.82 -0.69 -36.89
C THR A 68 36.30 -2.02 -36.34
N ASP A 69 36.92 -3.13 -36.76
CA ASP A 69 36.55 -4.45 -36.25
C ASP A 69 36.81 -4.57 -34.73
N GLU A 70 37.85 -3.93 -34.19
CA GLU A 70 38.12 -3.87 -32.75
C GLU A 70 37.07 -3.04 -31.99
N GLU A 71 36.61 -1.92 -32.57
CA GLU A 71 35.54 -1.12 -31.98
C GLU A 71 34.22 -1.88 -31.96
N ILE A 72 33.93 -2.66 -33.01
CA ILE A 72 32.75 -3.52 -33.09
C ILE A 72 32.84 -4.66 -32.07
N GLU A 73 34.00 -5.29 -31.90
CA GLU A 73 34.21 -6.30 -30.87
C GLU A 73 34.01 -5.72 -29.46
N THR A 74 34.52 -4.51 -29.23
CA THR A 74 34.34 -3.78 -27.97
C THR A 74 32.86 -3.48 -27.72
N TRP A 75 32.11 -3.07 -28.75
CA TRP A 75 30.67 -2.85 -28.66
C TRP A 75 29.93 -4.13 -28.23
N ILE A 76 30.24 -5.27 -28.86
CA ILE A 76 29.62 -6.56 -28.54
C ILE A 76 29.87 -6.94 -27.08
N LYS A 77 31.12 -6.82 -26.60
CA LYS A 77 31.48 -7.11 -25.22
C LYS A 77 30.79 -6.16 -24.23
N ALA A 78 30.73 -4.88 -24.55
CA ALA A 78 30.07 -3.88 -23.70
C ALA A 78 28.56 -4.13 -23.59
N THR A 79 27.88 -4.48 -24.69
CA THR A 79 26.45 -4.82 -24.67
C THR A 79 26.18 -6.09 -23.84
N ASP A 80 27.00 -7.13 -23.98
CA ASP A 80 26.87 -8.36 -23.17
C ASP A 80 27.06 -8.07 -21.67
N MET A 81 28.06 -7.26 -21.33
CA MET A 81 28.31 -6.83 -19.94
C MET A 81 27.12 -6.06 -19.36
N TYR A 82 26.57 -5.10 -20.12
CA TYR A 82 25.37 -4.37 -19.70
C TYR A 82 24.18 -5.31 -19.47
N GLY A 83 23.94 -6.25 -20.40
CA GLY A 83 22.88 -7.25 -20.27
C GLY A 83 23.02 -8.11 -19.01
N LYS A 84 24.24 -8.54 -18.68
CA LYS A 84 24.53 -9.27 -17.43
C LYS A 84 24.22 -8.45 -16.19
N LEU A 85 24.61 -7.17 -16.16
CA LEU A 85 24.32 -6.27 -15.03
C LEU A 85 22.81 -6.07 -14.83
N VAL A 86 22.06 -5.86 -15.92
CA VAL A 86 20.59 -5.76 -15.87
C VAL A 86 19.96 -7.04 -15.32
N MET A 87 20.44 -8.21 -15.77
CA MET A 87 19.95 -9.51 -15.30
C MET A 87 20.23 -9.71 -13.81
N THR A 88 21.44 -9.42 -13.35
CA THR A 88 21.82 -9.53 -11.94
C THR A 88 20.94 -8.62 -11.07
N GLU A 89 20.75 -7.35 -11.45
CA GLU A 89 19.90 -6.42 -10.71
C GLU A 89 18.45 -6.94 -10.61
N PHE A 90 17.92 -7.51 -11.70
CA PHE A 90 16.59 -8.11 -11.71
C PHE A 90 16.50 -9.32 -10.76
N GLN A 91 17.48 -10.22 -10.82
CA GLN A 91 17.54 -11.41 -9.96
C GLN A 91 17.65 -11.04 -8.48
N ASP A 92 18.47 -10.05 -8.14
CA ASP A 92 18.62 -9.55 -6.77
C ASP A 92 17.30 -9.00 -6.23
N LYS A 93 16.57 -8.22 -7.05
CA LYS A 93 15.25 -7.71 -6.67
C LYS A 93 14.24 -8.85 -6.46
N CYS A 94 14.26 -9.88 -7.31
CA CYS A 94 13.42 -11.07 -7.12
C CYS A 94 13.78 -11.81 -5.82
N ALA A 95 15.07 -11.96 -5.52
CA ALA A 95 15.55 -12.60 -4.30
C ALA A 95 15.14 -11.81 -3.05
N GLU A 96 15.21 -10.48 -3.08
CA GLU A 96 14.73 -9.60 -2.01
C GLU A 96 13.23 -9.79 -1.76
N HIS A 97 12.42 -9.80 -2.83
CA HIS A 97 10.97 -10.02 -2.71
C HIS A 97 10.64 -11.42 -2.19
N LEU A 98 11.42 -12.44 -2.54
CA LEU A 98 11.26 -13.78 -2.00
C LEU A 98 11.56 -13.83 -0.49
N ARG A 99 12.62 -13.14 -0.04
CA ARG A 99 12.93 -13.00 1.40
C ARG A 99 11.79 -12.29 2.12
N LEU A 100 11.28 -11.19 1.57
CA LEU A 100 10.13 -10.47 2.12
C LEU A 100 8.89 -11.38 2.23
N PHE A 101 8.59 -12.16 1.19
CA PHE A 101 7.50 -13.12 1.20
C PHE A 101 7.64 -14.15 2.33
N HIS A 102 8.84 -14.71 2.51
CA HIS A 102 9.10 -15.65 3.61
C HIS A 102 8.92 -14.99 4.99
N MET A 103 9.42 -13.77 5.18
CA MET A 103 9.22 -13.01 6.42
C MET A 103 7.74 -12.79 6.72
N ILE A 104 6.95 -12.33 5.72
CA ILE A 104 5.51 -12.14 5.86
C ILE A 104 4.83 -13.45 6.24
N ARG A 105 5.17 -14.56 5.57
CA ARG A 105 4.60 -15.88 5.85
C ARG A 105 4.90 -16.35 7.28
N GLU A 106 6.10 -16.12 7.77
CA GLU A 106 6.49 -16.45 9.15
C GLU A 106 5.80 -15.56 10.18
N GLU A 107 5.64 -14.27 9.89
CA GLU A 107 4.84 -13.37 10.70
C GLU A 107 3.39 -13.81 10.79
N ASP A 108 2.75 -14.14 9.66
CA ASP A 108 1.36 -14.59 9.63
C ASP A 108 1.18 -15.89 10.42
N ALA A 109 2.10 -16.85 10.28
CA ALA A 109 2.09 -18.08 11.08
C ALA A 109 2.20 -17.80 12.59
N ARG A 110 3.02 -16.81 13.00
CA ARG A 110 3.12 -16.37 14.39
C ARG A 110 1.84 -15.67 14.85
N ARG A 111 1.22 -14.85 14.00
CA ARG A 111 -0.06 -14.16 14.30
C ARG A 111 -1.20 -15.15 14.51
N THR A 112 -1.29 -16.23 13.74
CA THR A 112 -2.32 -17.26 13.95
C THR A 112 -2.20 -17.94 15.32
N ARG A 113 -0.98 -18.00 15.89
CA ARG A 113 -0.72 -18.55 17.23
C ARG A 113 -0.85 -17.51 18.35
N PHE A 114 -1.01 -16.24 18.01
CA PHE A 114 -1.17 -15.18 19.01
C PHE A 114 -2.52 -15.33 19.70
N VAL A 115 -2.51 -15.47 21.02
CA VAL A 115 -3.71 -15.68 21.85
C VAL A 115 -3.99 -14.40 22.64
N PRO A 116 -4.94 -13.55 22.20
CA PRO A 116 -5.24 -12.27 22.83
C PRO A 116 -5.57 -12.36 24.32
N GLU A 117 -6.22 -13.45 24.72
CA GLU A 117 -6.70 -13.69 26.07
C GLU A 117 -5.53 -13.81 27.05
N LYS A 118 -4.39 -14.36 26.60
CA LYS A 118 -3.17 -14.45 27.43
C LYS A 118 -2.56 -13.08 27.67
N VAL A 119 -2.61 -12.18 26.70
CA VAL A 119 -2.12 -10.81 26.85
C VAL A 119 -3.00 -10.02 27.82
N ALA A 120 -4.32 -10.26 27.81
CA ALA A 120 -5.25 -9.59 28.73
C ALA A 120 -4.98 -9.86 30.22
N LEU A 121 -4.24 -10.92 30.56
CA LEU A 121 -3.84 -11.26 31.93
C LEU A 121 -2.65 -10.44 32.45
N LEU A 122 -1.93 -9.76 31.56
CA LEU A 122 -0.74 -8.99 31.92
C LEU A 122 -1.09 -7.62 32.51
N PRO A 123 -0.18 -6.98 33.26
CA PRO A 123 -0.29 -5.56 33.61
C PRO A 123 -0.54 -4.66 32.40
N ILE A 124 -1.33 -3.60 32.59
CA ILE A 124 -1.88 -2.81 31.47
C ILE A 124 -0.79 -2.09 30.67
N ASP A 125 0.29 -1.69 31.33
CA ASP A 125 1.50 -1.12 30.75
C ASP A 125 2.19 -2.11 29.80
N ILE A 126 2.34 -3.37 30.22
CA ILE A 126 2.92 -4.42 29.38
C ILE A 126 1.99 -4.73 28.19
N GLN A 127 0.68 -4.76 28.40
CA GLN A 127 -0.29 -4.93 27.31
C GLN A 127 -0.11 -3.85 26.24
N LEU A 128 0.02 -2.58 26.64
CA LEU A 128 0.18 -1.47 25.71
C LEU A 128 1.46 -1.62 24.88
N VAL A 129 2.58 -1.98 25.50
CA VAL A 129 3.84 -2.23 24.80
C VAL A 129 3.68 -3.37 23.79
N ILE A 130 3.07 -4.50 24.16
CA ILE A 130 2.85 -5.61 23.23
C ILE A 130 1.98 -5.18 22.05
N LEU A 131 0.90 -4.43 22.30
CA LEU A 131 0.00 -3.95 21.26
C LEU A 131 0.67 -2.98 20.27
N GLU A 132 1.73 -2.26 20.67
CA GLU A 132 2.47 -1.36 19.78
C GLU A 132 3.24 -2.11 18.68
N TYR A 133 3.74 -3.30 18.98
CA TYR A 133 4.42 -4.16 18.00
C TYR A 133 3.47 -4.89 17.07
N LEU A 134 2.16 -4.87 17.36
CA LEU A 134 1.18 -5.53 16.51
C LEU A 134 0.83 -4.67 15.28
N PRO A 135 0.63 -5.31 14.12
CA PRO A 135 0.12 -4.64 12.92
C PRO A 135 -1.25 -3.98 13.17
N CYS A 136 -1.54 -2.92 12.41
CA CYS A 136 -2.80 -2.19 12.53
C CYS A 136 -4.03 -3.08 12.36
N ASP A 137 -3.97 -4.08 11.46
CA ASP A 137 -5.09 -5.02 11.23
C ASP A 137 -5.35 -5.91 12.44
N THR A 138 -4.28 -6.47 13.02
CA THR A 138 -4.37 -7.30 14.23
C THR A 138 -4.89 -6.46 15.39
N ARG A 139 -4.37 -5.24 15.57
CA ARG A 139 -4.85 -4.32 16.62
C ARG A 139 -6.32 -3.95 16.45
N LEU A 140 -6.76 -3.70 15.23
CA LEU A 140 -8.16 -3.42 14.93
C LEU A 140 -9.04 -4.62 15.29
N LEU A 141 -8.67 -5.84 14.89
CA LEU A 141 -9.37 -7.06 15.26
C LEU A 141 -9.50 -7.21 16.78
N LEU A 142 -8.41 -7.00 17.52
CA LEU A 142 -8.41 -7.05 18.98
C LEU A 142 -9.35 -6.02 19.61
N LEU A 143 -9.38 -4.81 19.06
CA LEU A 143 -10.29 -3.75 19.53
C LEU A 143 -11.75 -4.10 19.22
N GLU A 144 -12.04 -4.67 18.06
CA GLU A 144 -13.39 -5.14 17.70
C GLU A 144 -13.86 -6.23 18.65
N THR A 145 -13.01 -7.21 18.96
CA THR A 145 -13.31 -8.29 19.92
C THR A 145 -13.50 -7.77 21.34
N LYS A 146 -12.69 -6.79 21.78
CA LYS A 146 -12.78 -6.20 23.12
C LYS A 146 -14.01 -5.30 23.29
N TYR A 147 -14.48 -4.68 22.21
CA TYR A 147 -15.61 -3.75 22.24
C TYR A 147 -16.70 -4.15 21.21
N PRO A 148 -17.34 -5.32 21.35
CA PRO A 148 -18.28 -5.84 20.36
C PRO A 148 -19.54 -4.96 20.24
N ASP A 149 -19.96 -4.33 21.34
CA ASP A 149 -21.11 -3.42 21.38
C ASP A 149 -20.82 -2.00 20.86
N THR A 150 -19.66 -1.75 20.22
CA THR A 150 -19.26 -0.39 19.78
C THR A 150 -20.35 0.30 18.96
N LYS A 151 -20.94 -0.40 17.99
CA LYS A 151 -22.01 0.15 17.14
C LYS A 151 -23.28 0.46 17.92
N LYS A 152 -23.66 -0.40 18.88
CA LYS A 152 -24.81 -0.19 19.78
C LYS A 152 -24.56 0.98 20.73
N ASN A 153 -23.35 1.13 21.25
CA ASN A 153 -22.97 2.23 22.13
C ASN A 153 -22.99 3.58 21.43
N MET A 154 -22.72 3.65 20.13
CA MET A 154 -22.88 4.87 19.33
C MET A 154 -24.33 5.36 19.27
N GLN A 155 -25.32 4.48 19.50
CA GLN A 155 -26.73 4.88 19.60
C GLN A 155 -27.02 5.76 20.83
N LYS A 156 -26.09 5.90 21.77
CA LYS A 156 -26.23 6.82 22.91
C LYS A 156 -25.73 8.25 22.59
N TRP A 157 -25.02 8.43 21.47
CA TRP A 157 -24.46 9.73 21.10
C TRP A 157 -25.57 10.69 20.69
N LYS A 158 -25.41 11.99 20.97
CA LYS A 158 -26.31 13.01 20.39
C LYS A 158 -26.10 13.08 18.87
N VAL A 159 -27.17 13.38 18.12
CA VAL A 159 -27.11 13.49 16.64
C VAL A 159 -26.06 14.51 16.21
N ASP A 160 -25.98 15.66 16.88
CA ASP A 160 -24.95 16.67 16.59
C ASP A 160 -23.52 16.17 16.80
N GLY A 161 -23.31 15.31 17.81
CA GLY A 161 -22.02 14.68 18.05
C GLY A 161 -21.62 13.71 16.93
N LEU A 162 -22.58 12.90 16.46
CA LEU A 162 -22.37 12.01 15.31
C LEU A 162 -22.11 12.80 14.03
N LYS A 163 -22.88 13.86 13.77
CA LYS A 163 -22.71 14.73 12.61
C LYS A 163 -21.35 15.42 12.62
N LYS A 164 -20.90 15.91 13.78
CA LYS A 164 -19.58 16.49 13.96
C LYS A 164 -18.49 15.46 13.65
N PHE A 165 -18.51 14.30 14.31
CA PHE A 165 -17.53 13.24 14.09
C PHE A 165 -17.48 12.79 12.62
N TYR A 166 -18.64 12.60 12.00
CA TYR A 166 -18.72 12.22 10.58
C TYR A 166 -18.07 13.27 9.68
N ARG A 167 -18.35 14.57 9.88
CA ARG A 167 -17.80 15.64 9.02
C ARG A 167 -16.33 15.95 9.27
N THR A 168 -15.88 15.97 10.53
CA THR A 168 -14.53 16.44 10.90
C THR A 168 -13.51 15.33 11.05
N THR A 169 -13.93 14.07 11.08
CA THR A 169 -13.02 12.95 11.32
C THR A 169 -13.13 11.94 10.19
N VAL A 170 -14.34 11.46 9.90
CA VAL A 170 -14.53 10.46 8.85
C VAL A 170 -14.38 11.08 7.47
N HIS A 171 -15.11 12.15 7.17
CA HIS A 171 -15.04 12.82 5.87
C HIS A 171 -13.64 13.40 5.59
N ASP A 172 -12.98 14.00 6.59
CA ASP A 172 -11.62 14.50 6.42
C ASP A 172 -10.60 13.38 6.13
N SER A 173 -10.81 12.17 6.67
CA SER A 173 -9.94 11.03 6.38
C SER A 173 -10.01 10.58 4.91
N VAL A 174 -11.16 10.80 4.25
CA VAL A 174 -11.42 10.36 2.87
C VAL A 174 -11.22 11.47 1.84
N LYS A 175 -11.27 12.74 2.25
CA LYS A 175 -11.13 13.91 1.37
C LYS A 175 -9.83 13.94 0.57
N THR A 176 -8.76 13.36 1.10
CA THR A 176 -7.42 13.35 0.46
C THR A 176 -7.17 12.12 -0.40
N ILE A 177 -8.14 11.20 -0.52
CA ILE A 177 -8.00 10.02 -1.36
C ILE A 177 -8.18 10.44 -2.82
N ARG A 178 -7.09 10.39 -3.61
CA ARG A 178 -7.14 10.67 -5.05
C ARG A 178 -7.92 9.59 -5.80
N GLU A 179 -8.93 9.97 -6.58
CA GLU A 179 -9.91 9.08 -7.23
C GLU A 179 -9.28 7.97 -8.07
N ASP A 180 -8.33 8.28 -8.95
CA ASP A 180 -7.75 7.30 -9.89
C ASP A 180 -7.06 6.15 -9.16
N TYR A 181 -6.40 6.47 -8.04
CA TYR A 181 -5.71 5.47 -7.24
C TYR A 181 -6.68 4.71 -6.33
N ALA A 182 -7.64 5.43 -5.74
CA ALA A 182 -8.67 4.87 -4.86
C ALA A 182 -9.45 3.75 -5.56
N ARG A 183 -9.87 3.98 -6.81
CA ARG A 183 -10.68 3.02 -7.59
C ARG A 183 -10.00 1.67 -7.78
N THR A 184 -8.67 1.61 -7.65
CA THR A 184 -7.91 0.36 -7.79
C THR A 184 -7.69 -0.37 -6.45
N CYS A 185 -7.67 0.34 -5.33
CA CYS A 185 -7.29 -0.19 -4.01
C CYS A 185 -8.44 -0.27 -3.01
N LEU A 186 -9.42 0.61 -3.14
CA LEU A 186 -10.57 0.73 -2.24
C LEU A 186 -11.82 0.42 -3.03
N THR A 187 -12.77 -0.25 -2.38
CA THR A 187 -14.11 -0.39 -2.93
C THR A 187 -14.71 0.99 -3.13
N ILE A 188 -15.30 1.23 -4.31
CA ILE A 188 -15.97 2.50 -4.61
C ILE A 188 -17.11 2.67 -3.61
N HIS A 189 -17.06 3.76 -2.86
CA HIS A 189 -18.06 4.12 -1.86
C HIS A 189 -18.53 5.55 -2.11
N ASP A 190 -19.79 5.71 -2.47
CA ASP A 190 -20.40 7.03 -2.70
C ASP A 190 -20.69 7.69 -1.35
N PHE A 191 -19.80 8.61 -0.96
CA PHE A 191 -19.89 9.32 0.31
C PHE A 191 -21.12 10.20 0.38
N LYS A 192 -22.00 9.91 1.35
CA LYS A 192 -23.21 10.72 1.57
C LYS A 192 -22.89 11.96 2.42
N LEU A 193 -22.88 13.14 1.80
CA LEU A 193 -22.67 14.42 2.50
C LEU A 193 -23.87 14.85 3.36
N SER A 194 -25.08 14.46 2.95
CA SER A 194 -26.33 14.79 3.65
C SER A 194 -26.97 13.52 4.21
N ILE A 195 -26.91 13.38 5.53
CA ILE A 195 -27.52 12.27 6.28
C ILE A 195 -28.43 12.88 7.34
N THR A 196 -29.65 12.36 7.47
CA THR A 196 -30.66 12.89 8.40
C THR A 196 -30.90 11.96 9.59
N LYS A 197 -30.85 10.64 9.37
CA LYS A 197 -31.11 9.66 10.43
C LYS A 197 -29.84 9.25 11.15
N LYS A 198 -29.96 9.09 12.47
CA LYS A 198 -28.87 8.66 13.35
C LYS A 198 -28.25 7.32 12.95
N GLY A 199 -29.09 6.33 12.63
CA GLY A 199 -28.64 5.01 12.21
C GLY A 199 -27.82 5.04 10.92
N ASP A 200 -28.19 5.93 10.00
CA ASP A 200 -27.49 6.09 8.72
C ASP A 200 -26.10 6.69 8.92
N TYR A 201 -25.91 7.64 9.84
CA TYR A 201 -24.58 8.14 10.20
C TYR A 201 -23.68 7.00 10.69
N ILE A 202 -24.19 6.18 11.61
CA ILE A 202 -23.41 5.07 12.18
C ILE A 202 -23.08 4.05 11.09
N ASN A 203 -24.05 3.67 10.25
CA ASN A 203 -23.80 2.74 9.16
C ASN A 203 -22.77 3.28 8.17
N GLU A 204 -22.86 4.55 7.79
CA GLU A 204 -21.90 5.17 6.87
C GLU A 204 -20.49 5.20 7.45
N ILE A 205 -20.33 5.58 8.73
CA ILE A 205 -19.04 5.55 9.42
C ILE A 205 -18.40 4.16 9.35
N PHE A 206 -19.17 3.11 9.61
CA PHE A 206 -18.66 1.73 9.54
C PHE A 206 -18.34 1.28 8.12
N LYS A 207 -19.10 1.71 7.11
CA LYS A 207 -18.75 1.45 5.70
C LYS A 207 -17.38 2.02 5.34
N VAL A 208 -17.03 3.21 5.84
CA VAL A 208 -15.71 3.82 5.61
C VAL A 208 -14.61 3.04 6.30
N ILE A 209 -14.84 2.59 7.54
CA ILE A 209 -13.90 1.73 8.27
C ILE A 209 -13.69 0.43 7.48
N ASP A 210 -14.77 -0.21 7.02
CA ASP A 210 -14.71 -1.46 6.26
C ASP A 210 -14.02 -1.27 4.90
N MET A 211 -14.24 -0.14 4.23
CA MET A 211 -13.56 0.22 2.98
C MET A 211 -12.03 0.24 3.19
N TYR A 212 -11.55 0.88 4.27
CA TYR A 212 -10.13 0.89 4.59
C TYR A 212 -9.61 -0.46 5.07
N LYS A 213 -10.39 -1.17 5.89
CA LYS A 213 -10.05 -2.51 6.42
C LYS A 213 -9.87 -3.53 5.29
N ASN A 214 -10.68 -3.44 4.24
CA ASN A 214 -10.68 -4.35 3.11
C ASN A 214 -9.91 -3.82 1.90
N ALA A 215 -9.04 -2.83 2.09
CA ALA A 215 -8.19 -2.28 1.03
C ALA A 215 -7.33 -3.37 0.36
N VAL A 216 -7.18 -3.30 -0.95
CA VAL A 216 -6.36 -4.22 -1.76
C VAL A 216 -4.92 -3.68 -1.85
N PRO A 217 -3.89 -4.53 -1.62
CA PRO A 217 -2.49 -4.09 -1.56
C PRO A 217 -1.86 -3.87 -2.95
N ARG A 218 -2.36 -2.92 -3.76
CA ARG A 218 -1.71 -2.55 -5.04
C ARG A 218 -0.55 -1.56 -4.89
N ASN A 219 -0.45 -0.85 -3.77
CA ASN A 219 0.72 -0.09 -3.32
C ASN A 219 0.86 -0.29 -1.82
N ILE A 220 2.03 -0.75 -1.41
CA ILE A 220 2.30 -1.20 -0.05
C ILE A 220 2.19 -0.04 0.96
N GLU A 221 2.77 1.11 0.64
CA GLU A 221 2.75 2.28 1.55
C GLU A 221 1.33 2.77 1.81
N LYS A 222 0.54 2.91 0.75
CA LYS A 222 -0.85 3.35 0.84
C LYS A 222 -1.71 2.30 1.52
N TYR A 223 -1.49 1.01 1.24
CA TYR A 223 -2.17 -0.09 1.92
C TYR A 223 -2.02 0.01 3.44
N HIS A 224 -0.79 0.16 3.95
CA HIS A 224 -0.57 0.33 5.38
C HIS A 224 -1.19 1.61 5.95
N SER A 225 -1.16 2.71 5.18
CA SER A 225 -1.84 3.95 5.55
C SER A 225 -3.35 3.73 5.73
N TYR A 226 -4.01 3.02 4.81
CA TYR A 226 -5.44 2.69 4.92
C TYR A 226 -5.74 1.83 6.15
N LYS A 227 -4.95 0.78 6.42
CA LYS A 227 -5.14 -0.03 7.63
C LYS A 227 -4.98 0.79 8.92
N LYS A 228 -4.02 1.72 8.93
CA LYS A 228 -3.84 2.66 10.04
C LYS A 228 -5.02 3.61 10.20
N GLN A 229 -5.64 4.07 9.11
CA GLN A 229 -6.85 4.90 9.17
C GLN A 229 -8.05 4.12 9.73
N ALA A 230 -8.29 2.89 9.28
CA ALA A 230 -9.34 2.04 9.85
C ALA A 230 -9.20 1.91 11.37
N MET A 231 -7.99 1.58 11.84
CA MET A 231 -7.67 1.47 13.26
C MET A 231 -7.88 2.78 14.02
N LYS A 232 -7.41 3.92 13.49
CA LYS A 232 -7.57 5.23 14.14
C LYS A 232 -9.03 5.63 14.27
N LEU A 233 -9.83 5.42 13.23
CA LEU A 233 -11.26 5.72 13.23
C LEU A 233 -11.98 4.88 14.28
N PHE A 234 -11.71 3.58 14.33
CA PHE A 234 -12.29 2.69 15.33
C PHE A 234 -11.88 3.07 16.76
N MET A 235 -10.60 3.33 17.01
CA MET A 235 -10.12 3.78 18.33
C MET A 235 -10.79 5.09 18.78
N SER A 236 -10.99 6.04 17.85
CA SER A 236 -11.66 7.31 18.14
C SER A 236 -13.11 7.07 18.58
N ILE A 237 -13.82 6.13 17.94
CA ILE A 237 -15.17 5.73 18.35
C ILE A 237 -15.16 5.11 19.74
N VAL A 238 -14.25 4.18 20.01
CA VAL A 238 -14.11 3.54 21.33
C VAL A 238 -13.85 4.58 22.42
N HIS A 239 -12.96 5.53 22.16
CA HIS A 239 -12.65 6.62 23.09
C HIS A 239 -13.89 7.47 23.41
N ILE A 240 -14.61 7.93 22.38
CA ILE A 240 -15.81 8.75 22.58
C ILE A 240 -16.91 7.94 23.29
N ASN A 241 -17.10 6.67 22.93
CA ASN A 241 -18.01 5.77 23.64
C ASN A 241 -17.67 5.68 25.12
N HIS A 242 -16.39 5.55 25.47
CA HIS A 242 -15.96 5.51 26.87
C HIS A 242 -16.26 6.82 27.60
N VAL A 243 -16.03 7.98 26.96
CA VAL A 243 -16.32 9.30 27.56
C VAL A 243 -17.83 9.51 27.77
N ILE A 244 -18.66 9.19 26.78
CA ILE A 244 -20.12 9.41 26.84
C ILE A 244 -20.80 8.43 27.80
N ASN A 245 -20.34 7.18 27.86
CA ASN A 245 -20.98 6.13 28.64
C ASN A 245 -20.43 6.01 30.07
N LYS A 246 -19.51 6.88 30.50
CA LYS A 246 -19.05 6.91 31.89
C LYS A 246 -20.26 7.12 32.82
N PRO A 247 -20.44 6.29 33.86
CA PRO A 247 -21.51 6.51 34.82
C PRO A 247 -21.28 7.86 35.51
N LYS A 248 -22.26 8.76 35.43
CA LYS A 248 -22.22 10.02 36.18
C LYS A 248 -22.16 9.66 37.67
N LYS A 249 -21.11 10.10 38.37
CA LYS A 249 -21.09 10.04 39.84
C LYS A 249 -22.35 10.76 40.33
N LYS A 250 -23.21 10.08 41.08
CA LYS A 250 -24.38 10.70 41.70
C LYS A 250 -23.87 11.79 42.65
N THR A 251 -24.11 13.05 42.31
CA THR A 251 -23.98 14.14 43.27
C THR A 251 -24.94 13.83 44.43
N PRO A 252 -24.52 13.87 45.71
CA PRO A 252 -25.46 13.73 46.81
C PRO A 252 -26.49 14.85 46.69
N GLN A 253 -27.75 14.50 46.46
CA GLN A 253 -28.83 15.45 46.65
C GLN A 253 -28.88 15.74 48.14
N ASN A 254 -28.43 16.93 48.55
CA ASN A 254 -28.85 17.50 49.82
C ASN A 254 -30.37 17.60 49.78
N LYS A 255 -31.03 16.65 50.45
CA LYS A 255 -32.38 16.84 50.94
C LYS A 255 -32.25 17.74 52.17
N GLU A 256 -32.20 19.05 51.95
CA GLU A 256 -32.63 19.94 53.02
C GLU A 256 -34.13 19.78 53.16
N SER A 257 -34.47 19.32 54.35
CA SER A 257 -35.79 18.99 54.86
C SER A 257 -36.17 20.14 55.78
N THR A 258 -37.44 20.57 55.67
CA THR A 258 -38.15 21.54 56.54
C THR A 258 -37.75 23.00 56.45
#